data_AF-A0A9E6EXC6-F1
#
_entry.id   AF-A0A9E6EXC6-F1
#
_cell.length_a   1.000
_cell.length_b   1.000
_cell.length_c   1.000
_cell.angle_alpha   90.00
_cell.angle_beta   90.00
_cell.angle_gamma   90.00
#
_symmetry.space_group_name_H-M   'P 1'
#
loop_
_entity.id
_entity.type
_entity.pdbx_description
1 polymer ?
#
loop_
_entity_poly.entity_id
_entity_poly.type
_entity_poly.pdbx_seq_one_letter_code
_entity_poly.pdbx_strand_id
1 'polypeptide(L)'
;LYCCISERPESFSKADVTKFDWNSASWIFNLTANYAYSKYSYIIKDIQAVQKEIEDNSFAIQAAVEKTAKELEKTDKKLAIKYLSDYSVSHAEMLVSRWKELLEYIITKYNDGYINNGKYGGRHPTGAGYGSEWIKRVLKENPDYYKIEWTEPVKK
;
A
#
# COMPACT_ATOMS: atom_id res chain seq x y z
N LEU A 1 -1.43 18.81 1.75
CA LEU A 1 -1.88 19.81 0.77
C LEU A 1 -1.94 21.16 1.45
N TYR A 2 -1.44 22.22 0.80
CA TYR A 2 -1.59 23.57 1.35
C TYR A 2 -3.03 24.06 1.18
N CYS A 3 -3.54 24.88 2.11
CA CYS A 3 -4.93 25.34 2.07
C CYS A 3 -5.21 26.36 0.96
N CYS A 4 -4.17 27.03 0.44
CA CYS A 4 -4.31 28.08 -0.55
C CYS A 4 -4.30 27.59 -2.01
N ILE A 5 -4.25 26.28 -2.24
CA ILE A 5 -4.12 25.73 -3.59
C ILE A 5 -5.32 26.12 -4.47
N SER A 6 -5.06 26.45 -5.73
CA SER A 6 -6.10 26.80 -6.71
C SER A 6 -6.57 25.60 -7.53
N GLU A 7 -5.82 24.50 -7.48
CA GLU A 7 -6.08 23.27 -8.23
C GLU A 7 -6.07 22.07 -7.29
N ARG A 8 -6.89 21.08 -7.61
CA ARG A 8 -6.98 19.82 -6.87
C ARG A 8 -6.21 18.75 -7.64
N PRO A 9 -5.48 17.84 -6.97
CA PRO A 9 -4.95 16.65 -7.61
C PRO A 9 -6.06 15.86 -8.33
N GLU A 10 -5.81 15.46 -9.58
CA GLU A 10 -6.79 14.77 -10.40
C GLU A 10 -7.13 13.40 -9.78
N SER A 11 -6.12 12.70 -9.29
CA SER A 11 -6.29 11.39 -8.66
C SER A 11 -7.16 11.41 -7.40
N PHE A 12 -7.15 12.52 -6.67
CA PHE A 12 -7.97 12.73 -5.47
C PHE A 12 -9.40 13.14 -5.81
N SER A 13 -9.67 13.49 -7.06
CA SER A 13 -10.99 13.86 -7.55
C SER A 13 -11.82 12.66 -8.01
N LYS A 14 -11.19 11.49 -8.17
CA LYS A 14 -11.80 10.27 -8.71
C LYS A 14 -12.09 9.30 -7.57
N ALA A 15 -13.37 9.05 -7.30
CA ALA A 15 -13.80 8.16 -6.22
C ALA A 15 -15.13 7.43 -6.52
N ASP A 16 -15.39 7.11 -7.78
CA ASP A 16 -16.58 6.32 -8.16
C ASP A 16 -16.44 4.89 -7.63
N VAL A 17 -17.21 4.56 -6.60
CA VAL A 17 -17.20 3.25 -5.94
C VAL A 17 -17.83 2.13 -6.78
N THR A 18 -18.49 2.47 -7.90
CA THR A 18 -19.15 1.50 -8.78
C THR A 18 -18.26 1.03 -9.93
N LYS A 19 -17.20 1.78 -10.24
CA LYS A 19 -16.28 1.50 -11.34
C LYS A 19 -14.83 1.68 -10.91
N PHE A 20 -14.06 0.60 -11.02
CA PHE A 20 -12.64 0.64 -10.76
C PHE A 20 -11.91 1.59 -11.74
N ASP A 21 -10.99 2.40 -11.20
CA ASP A 21 -10.15 3.33 -11.96
C ASP A 21 -8.71 3.32 -11.41
N TRP A 22 -7.75 3.00 -12.27
CA TRP A 22 -6.31 3.04 -11.95
C TRP A 22 -5.78 4.44 -11.68
N ASN A 23 -6.52 5.48 -12.00
CA ASN A 23 -6.16 6.87 -11.73
C ASN A 23 -6.85 7.41 -10.48
N SER A 24 -7.60 6.57 -9.75
CA SER A 24 -8.26 6.96 -8.51
C SER A 24 -7.40 6.59 -7.31
N ALA A 25 -7.08 7.61 -6.49
CA ALA A 25 -6.36 7.39 -5.24
C ALA A 25 -7.15 6.49 -4.28
N SER A 26 -8.48 6.66 -4.20
CA SER A 26 -9.31 5.83 -3.33
C SER A 26 -9.26 4.36 -3.74
N TRP A 27 -9.35 4.05 -5.04
CA TRP A 27 -9.23 2.67 -5.53
C TRP A 27 -7.86 2.06 -5.28
N ILE A 28 -6.77 2.79 -5.59
CA ILE A 28 -5.41 2.29 -5.37
C ILE A 28 -5.18 1.98 -3.89
N PHE A 29 -5.52 2.90 -2.98
CA PHE A 29 -5.32 2.71 -1.55
C PHE A 29 -6.20 1.59 -1.00
N ASN A 30 -7.48 1.53 -1.40
CA ASN A 30 -8.39 0.47 -0.96
C ASN A 30 -7.94 -0.91 -1.45
N LEU A 31 -7.49 -1.02 -2.71
CA LEU A 31 -7.02 -2.30 -3.25
C LEU A 31 -5.75 -2.77 -2.53
N THR A 32 -4.83 -1.85 -2.25
CA THR A 32 -3.62 -2.14 -1.47
C THR A 32 -3.97 -2.62 -0.05
N ALA A 33 -4.89 -1.93 0.63
CA ALA A 33 -5.35 -2.31 1.97
C ALA A 33 -6.06 -3.67 1.99
N ASN A 34 -6.99 -3.89 1.05
CA ASN A 34 -7.73 -5.15 0.93
C ASN A 34 -6.79 -6.33 0.70
N TYR A 35 -5.76 -6.14 -0.11
CA TYR A 35 -4.77 -7.18 -0.35
C TYR A 35 -3.96 -7.50 0.92
N ALA A 36 -3.61 -6.47 1.70
CA ALA A 36 -2.90 -6.61 2.96
C ALA A 36 -3.65 -7.46 3.99
N TYR A 37 -4.98 -7.48 4.00
CA TYR A 37 -5.77 -8.24 4.98
C TYR A 37 -5.47 -9.75 4.97
N SER A 38 -5.13 -10.31 3.81
CA SER A 38 -4.86 -11.75 3.67
C SER A 38 -3.60 -12.24 4.40
N LYS A 39 -2.56 -11.40 4.43
CA LYS A 39 -1.24 -11.71 5.01
C LYS A 39 -0.64 -10.48 5.70
N TYR A 40 -1.44 -9.83 6.54
CA TYR A 40 -1.12 -8.51 7.11
C TYR A 40 0.26 -8.46 7.76
N SER A 41 0.61 -9.45 8.59
CA SER A 41 1.90 -9.52 9.28
C SER A 41 3.13 -9.52 8.37
N TYR A 42 2.96 -9.90 7.10
CA TYR A 42 4.00 -9.84 6.08
C TYR A 42 3.88 -8.56 5.25
N ILE A 43 2.70 -8.30 4.67
CA ILE A 43 2.47 -7.23 3.69
C ILE A 43 2.66 -5.84 4.33
N ILE A 44 2.29 -5.66 5.60
CA ILE A 44 2.39 -4.38 6.29
C ILE A 44 3.83 -3.84 6.32
N LYS A 45 4.83 -4.71 6.34
CA LYS A 45 6.25 -4.31 6.37
C LYS A 45 6.66 -3.60 5.09
N ASP A 46 6.17 -4.08 3.94
CA ASP A 46 6.44 -3.45 2.64
C ASP A 46 5.66 -2.13 2.50
N ILE A 47 4.40 -2.10 2.97
CA ILE A 47 3.59 -0.88 3.00
C ILE A 47 4.27 0.20 3.85
N GLN A 48 4.71 -0.15 5.07
CA GLN A 48 5.37 0.78 5.97
C GLN A 48 6.71 1.29 5.42
N ALA A 49 7.45 0.46 4.68
CA ALA A 49 8.68 0.89 4.03
C ALA A 49 8.43 2.01 3.01
N VAL A 50 7.42 1.84 2.13
CA VAL A 50 7.06 2.86 1.14
C VAL A 50 6.39 4.08 1.79
N GLN A 51 5.55 3.88 2.81
CA GLN A 51 5.00 4.99 3.59
C GLN A 51 6.12 5.85 4.18
N LYS A 52 7.10 5.21 4.83
CA LYS A 52 8.24 5.90 5.44
C LYS A 52 9.09 6.63 4.40
N GLU A 53 9.36 6.00 3.25
CA GLU A 53 10.08 6.62 2.12
C GLU A 53 9.44 7.96 1.71
N ILE A 54 8.12 7.98 1.55
CA ILE A 54 7.37 9.16 1.12
C ILE A 54 7.31 10.23 2.22
N GLU A 55 7.04 9.81 3.47
CA GLU A 55 6.97 10.71 4.62
C GLU A 55 8.32 11.37 4.88
N ASP A 56 9.41 10.60 4.93
CA ASP A 56 10.77 11.10 5.14
C ASP A 56 11.15 12.14 4.08
N ASN A 57 10.87 11.86 2.81
CA ASN A 57 11.14 12.80 1.72
C ASN A 57 10.35 14.09 1.90
N SER A 58 9.07 13.99 2.24
CA SER A 58 8.19 15.14 2.47
C SER A 58 8.73 16.02 3.60
N PHE A 59 9.09 15.42 4.73
CA PHE A 59 9.66 16.13 5.87
C PHE A 59 11.01 16.79 5.56
N ALA A 60 11.86 16.12 4.77
CA ALA A 60 13.17 16.64 4.41
C ALA A 60 13.08 17.91 3.54
N ILE A 61 12.08 18.01 2.66
CA ILE A 61 11.94 19.14 1.73
C ILE A 61 11.01 20.25 2.23
N GLN A 62 10.17 19.97 3.24
CA GLN A 62 9.12 20.88 3.74
C GLN A 62 9.63 22.31 3.99
N ALA A 63 10.73 22.45 4.74
CA ALA A 63 11.27 23.75 5.11
C ALA A 63 11.75 24.57 3.90
N ALA A 64 12.31 23.92 2.88
CA ALA A 64 12.75 24.59 1.66
C ALA A 64 11.55 25.09 0.85
N VAL A 65 10.52 24.25 0.70
CA VAL A 65 9.27 24.60 0.01
C VAL A 65 8.61 25.82 0.67
N GLU A 66 8.46 25.80 1.99
CA GLU A 66 7.83 26.90 2.73
C GLU A 66 8.65 28.20 2.67
N LYS A 67 9.99 28.10 2.71
CA LYS A 67 10.87 29.26 2.56
C LYS A 67 10.69 29.90 1.18
N THR A 68 10.73 29.10 0.11
CA THR A 68 10.50 29.59 -1.25
C THR A 68 9.12 30.24 -1.39
N ALA A 69 8.07 29.62 -0.87
CA ALA A 69 6.73 30.19 -0.90
C ALA A 69 6.64 31.56 -0.19
N LYS A 70 7.26 31.69 0.99
CA LYS A 70 7.32 32.96 1.73
C LYS A 70 8.12 34.04 1.00
N GLU A 71 9.18 33.67 0.30
CA GLU A 71 9.97 34.60 -0.51
C GLU A 71 9.18 35.10 -1.73
N LEU A 72 8.49 34.20 -2.43
CA LEU A 72 7.60 34.54 -3.53
C LEU A 72 6.43 35.42 -3.08
N GLU A 73 5.86 35.17 -1.90
CA GLU A 73 4.71 35.95 -1.39
C GLU A 73 5.05 37.44 -1.20
N LYS A 74 6.31 37.75 -0.84
CA LYS A 74 6.79 39.13 -0.67
C LYS A 74 6.78 39.93 -1.97
N THR A 75 6.91 39.27 -3.12
CA THR A 75 6.97 39.90 -4.43
C THR A 75 5.64 39.79 -5.18
N ASP A 76 5.08 38.59 -5.25
CA ASP A 76 3.79 38.31 -5.88
C ASP A 76 3.08 37.15 -5.18
N LYS A 77 2.01 37.48 -4.45
CA LYS A 77 1.16 36.49 -3.78
C LYS A 77 0.57 35.45 -4.73
N LYS A 78 0.23 35.82 -5.98
CA LYS A 78 -0.30 34.86 -6.96
C LYS A 78 0.75 33.83 -7.34
N LEU A 79 2.02 34.24 -7.45
CA LEU A 79 3.12 33.34 -7.76
C LEU A 79 3.36 32.34 -6.61
N ALA A 80 3.27 32.79 -5.35
CA ALA A 80 3.35 31.89 -4.19
C ALA A 80 2.21 30.85 -4.17
N ILE A 81 0.97 31.28 -4.46
CA ILE A 81 -0.19 30.38 -4.56
C ILE A 81 0.02 29.36 -5.68
N LYS A 82 0.48 29.80 -6.86
CA LYS A 82 0.76 28.90 -7.98
C LYS A 82 1.82 27.87 -7.59
N TYR A 83 2.94 28.31 -7.02
CA TYR A 83 4.02 27.44 -6.56
C TYR A 83 3.53 26.35 -5.58
N LEU A 84 2.78 26.74 -4.55
CA LEU A 84 2.24 25.78 -3.58
C LEU A 84 1.18 24.86 -4.17
N SER A 85 0.44 25.32 -5.18
CA SER A 85 -0.52 24.51 -5.95
C SER A 85 0.22 23.44 -6.76
N ASP A 86 1.19 23.85 -7.57
CA ASP A 86 2.00 22.94 -8.39
C ASP A 86 2.71 21.89 -7.53
N TYR A 87 3.31 22.31 -6.40
CA TYR A 87 3.93 21.41 -5.43
C TYR A 87 2.93 20.41 -4.86
N SER A 88 1.76 20.89 -4.39
CA SER A 88 0.75 20.03 -3.78
C SER A 88 0.18 19.00 -4.76
N VAL A 89 -0.08 19.42 -6.00
CA VAL A 89 -0.60 18.55 -7.06
C VAL A 89 0.45 17.52 -7.46
N SER A 90 1.67 17.94 -7.77
CA SER A 90 2.75 17.01 -8.16
C SER A 90 3.05 15.97 -7.07
N HIS A 91 3.10 16.38 -5.80
CA HIS A 91 3.35 15.46 -4.69
C HIS A 91 2.21 14.46 -4.47
N ALA A 92 0.96 14.89 -4.66
CA ALA A 92 -0.20 14.01 -4.57
C ALA A 92 -0.24 12.98 -5.72
N GLU A 93 0.06 13.40 -6.95
CA GLU A 93 0.12 12.46 -8.08
C GLU A 93 1.30 11.49 -7.96
N MET A 94 2.45 11.97 -7.47
CA MET A 94 3.61 11.12 -7.16
C MET A 94 3.26 10.07 -6.10
N LEU A 95 2.57 10.46 -5.02
CA LEU A 95 2.09 9.54 -3.98
C LEU A 95 1.25 8.41 -4.60
N VAL A 96 0.27 8.75 -5.42
CA VAL A 96 -0.64 7.77 -6.04
C VAL A 96 0.11 6.84 -6.99
N SER A 97 1.03 7.39 -7.80
CA SER A 97 1.92 6.61 -8.66
C SER A 97 2.75 5.60 -7.86
N ARG A 98 3.38 6.05 -6.76
CA ARG A 98 4.22 5.20 -5.93
C ARG A 98 3.42 4.11 -5.21
N TRP A 99 2.20 4.41 -4.77
CA TRP A 99 1.30 3.41 -4.21
C TRP A 99 0.81 2.38 -5.24
N LYS A 100 0.64 2.79 -6.50
CA LYS A 100 0.34 1.86 -7.59
C LYS A 100 1.49 0.89 -7.84
N GLU A 101 2.73 1.37 -7.86
CA GLU A 101 3.92 0.50 -7.96
C GLU A 101 4.02 -0.45 -6.77
N LEU A 102 3.74 0.03 -5.55
CA LEU A 102 3.67 -0.81 -4.36
C LEU A 102 2.61 -1.90 -4.51
N LEU A 103 1.42 -1.55 -5.01
CA LEU A 103 0.36 -2.52 -5.27
C LEU A 103 0.83 -3.59 -6.25
N GLU A 104 1.42 -3.22 -7.38
CA GLU A 104 1.99 -4.14 -8.37
C GLU A 104 3.07 -5.05 -7.76
N TYR A 105 3.89 -4.51 -6.85
CA TYR A 105 4.89 -5.27 -6.11
C TYR A 105 4.26 -6.29 -5.14
N ILE A 106 3.30 -5.88 -4.31
CA ILE A 106 2.70 -6.80 -3.32
C ILE A 106 1.90 -7.91 -3.99
N ILE A 107 1.18 -7.64 -5.09
CA ILE A 107 0.39 -8.68 -5.76
C ILE A 107 1.28 -9.77 -6.39
N THR A 108 2.48 -9.40 -6.84
CA THR A 108 3.43 -10.36 -7.42
C THR A 108 4.22 -11.09 -6.34
N LYS A 109 4.52 -10.40 -5.22
CA LYS A 109 5.22 -10.99 -4.07
C LYS A 109 4.35 -11.96 -3.28
N TYR A 110 3.06 -11.68 -3.08
CA TYR A 110 2.18 -12.45 -2.20
C TYR A 110 1.08 -13.22 -2.94
N ASN A 111 1.41 -13.75 -4.12
CA ASN A 111 0.47 -14.45 -4.98
C ASN A 111 0.13 -15.88 -4.49
N ASP A 112 -1.13 -16.28 -4.66
CA ASP A 112 -1.64 -17.64 -4.41
C ASP A 112 -1.31 -18.21 -3.02
N GLY A 113 -1.30 -17.35 -2.00
CA GLY A 113 -0.98 -17.76 -0.64
C GLY A 113 0.52 -17.99 -0.36
N TYR A 114 1.38 -17.82 -1.36
CA TYR A 114 2.82 -17.92 -1.22
C TYR A 114 3.48 -16.57 -0.98
N ILE A 115 4.77 -16.62 -0.63
CA ILE A 115 5.68 -15.47 -0.64
C ILE A 115 6.78 -15.75 -1.68
N ASN A 116 6.76 -14.97 -2.75
CA ASN A 116 7.77 -14.97 -3.78
C ASN A 116 8.95 -14.08 -3.35
N ASN A 117 10.14 -14.67 -3.25
CA ASN A 117 11.36 -13.98 -2.85
C ASN A 117 12.16 -13.40 -4.04
N GLY A 118 11.61 -13.47 -5.26
CA GLY A 118 12.22 -12.96 -6.49
C GLY A 118 13.43 -13.77 -6.97
N LYS A 119 13.89 -14.79 -6.23
CA LYS A 119 14.99 -15.65 -6.66
C LYS A 119 14.49 -16.59 -7.76
N TYR A 120 15.30 -16.76 -8.81
CA TYR A 120 15.04 -17.68 -9.92
C TYR A 120 13.75 -17.41 -10.71
N GLY A 121 13.36 -16.14 -10.87
CA GLY A 121 12.17 -15.76 -11.64
C GLY A 121 10.84 -16.21 -11.00
N GLY A 122 10.82 -16.41 -9.68
CA GLY A 122 9.62 -16.79 -8.93
C GLY A 122 9.28 -18.29 -8.92
N ARG A 123 10.20 -19.16 -9.36
CA ARG A 123 9.95 -20.61 -9.49
C ARG A 123 9.91 -21.39 -8.16
N HIS A 124 10.35 -20.78 -7.06
CA HIS A 124 10.40 -21.44 -5.74
C HIS A 124 9.80 -20.54 -4.65
N PRO A 125 8.50 -20.22 -4.74
CA PRO A 125 7.86 -19.39 -3.74
C PRO A 125 7.68 -20.21 -2.45
N THR A 126 7.80 -19.55 -1.29
CA THR A 126 7.71 -20.24 0.01
C THR A 126 6.28 -20.16 0.53
N GLY A 127 5.73 -21.29 0.97
CA GLY A 127 4.42 -21.32 1.60
C GLY A 127 4.44 -20.57 2.94
N ALA A 128 3.61 -19.55 3.09
CA ALA A 128 3.40 -18.89 4.37
C ALA A 128 2.24 -19.60 5.09
N GLY A 129 2.58 -20.71 5.77
CA GLY A 129 1.67 -21.43 6.66
C GLY A 129 1.49 -20.72 8.01
N TYR A 130 0.68 -21.31 8.89
CA TYR A 130 0.52 -20.82 10.25
C TYR A 130 1.84 -20.89 11.02
N GLY A 131 2.08 -19.90 11.89
CA GLY A 131 3.25 -19.89 12.77
C GLY A 131 3.25 -21.10 13.70
N SER A 132 4.45 -21.57 14.08
CA SER A 132 4.62 -22.73 14.97
C SER A 132 3.84 -22.59 16.28
N GLU A 133 3.74 -21.38 16.83
CA GLU A 133 2.96 -21.11 18.05
C GLU A 133 1.45 -21.31 17.86
N TRP A 134 0.90 -20.94 16.70
CA TRP A 134 -0.50 -21.21 16.40
C TRP A 134 -0.76 -22.71 16.28
N ILE A 135 0.12 -23.44 15.60
CA ILE A 135 0.01 -24.91 15.45
C ILE A 135 0.07 -25.58 16.82
N LYS A 136 1.01 -25.17 17.68
CA LYS A 136 1.11 -25.66 19.07
C LYS A 136 -0.16 -25.38 19.86
N ARG A 137 -0.76 -24.20 19.70
CA ARG A 137 -2.00 -23.84 20.36
C ARG A 137 -3.18 -24.71 19.89
N VAL A 138 -3.33 -24.90 18.58
CA VAL A 138 -4.39 -25.76 18.01
C VAL A 138 -4.25 -27.20 18.52
N LEU A 139 -3.03 -27.74 18.51
CA LEU A 139 -2.76 -29.08 19.05
C LEU A 139 -3.04 -29.20 20.55
N LYS A 140 -2.85 -28.12 21.33
CA LYS A 140 -3.19 -28.09 22.75
C LYS A 140 -4.70 -28.04 22.98
N GLU A 141 -5.41 -27.21 22.21
CA GLU A 141 -6.86 -27.01 22.34
C GLU A 141 -7.65 -28.19 21.74
N ASN A 142 -7.10 -28.85 20.72
CA ASN A 142 -7.72 -29.97 20.03
C ASN A 142 -6.64 -30.99 19.61
N PRO A 143 -6.25 -31.89 20.54
CA PRO A 143 -5.15 -32.86 20.32
C PRO A 143 -5.35 -33.80 19.12
N ASP A 144 -6.61 -34.00 18.73
CA ASP A 144 -6.99 -34.89 17.64
C ASP A 144 -7.22 -34.16 16.31
N TYR A 145 -6.99 -32.83 16.24
CA TYR A 145 -7.29 -31.99 15.07
C TYR A 145 -6.66 -32.49 13.75
N TYR A 146 -5.47 -33.11 13.83
CA TYR A 146 -4.77 -33.68 12.66
C TYR A 146 -4.86 -35.21 12.58
N LYS A 147 -5.60 -35.87 13.48
CA LYS A 147 -5.86 -37.31 13.36
C LYS A 147 -6.87 -37.52 12.23
N ILE A 148 -6.36 -37.99 11.10
CA ILE A 148 -7.21 -38.42 9.99
C ILE A 148 -7.76 -39.80 10.37
N GLU A 149 -9.01 -39.87 10.81
CA GLU A 149 -9.71 -41.13 10.92
C GLU A 149 -10.10 -41.59 9.51
N TRP A 150 -9.48 -42.68 9.06
CA TRP A 150 -9.87 -43.32 7.81
C TRP A 150 -11.31 -43.81 7.93
N THR A 151 -12.21 -43.21 7.17
CA THR A 151 -13.56 -43.75 6.98
C THR A 151 -13.55 -44.58 5.70
N GLU A 152 -13.91 -45.87 5.82
CA GLU A 152 -14.09 -46.70 4.62
C GLU A 152 -15.18 -46.07 3.73
N PRO A 153 -14.98 -46.00 2.40
CA PRO A 153 -15.98 -45.45 1.52
C PRO A 153 -17.27 -46.25 1.63
N VAL A 154 -18.40 -45.57 1.83
CA VAL A 154 -19.73 -46.20 1.86
C VAL A 154 -19.96 -46.90 0.51
N LYS A 155 -20.00 -48.23 0.51
CA LYS A 155 -20.34 -49.01 -0.69
C LYS A 155 -21.78 -48.63 -1.10
N LYS A 156 -21.92 -48.06 -2.29
CA LYS A 156 -23.21 -47.81 -2.94
C LYS A 156 -23.82 -49.10 -3.47
#